data_AF-A0A933PEF4-F1
#
_entry.id   AF-A0A933PEF4-F1
#
_cell.length_a   1.000
_cell.length_b   1.000
_cell.length_c   1.000
_cell.angle_alpha   90.00
_cell.angle_beta   90.00
_cell.angle_gamma   90.00
#
_symmetry.space_group_name_H-M   'P 1'
#
loop_
_entity.id
_entity.type
_entity.pdbx_description
1 polymer ?
#
loop_
_entity_poly.entity_id
_entity_poly.type
_entity_poly.pdbx_seq_one_letter_code
_entity_poly.pdbx_strand_id
1 'polypeptide(L)'
;MDEHPDPEGDLVTGDAATVGRRVVAPVLEALFRPGEVEHVDVRVGPDRTAVPEHLRRGHLGPEPGLFVWLSVVAVGETYERRICEVVEEPENAEWLAADLHSDLQDFIAESRFGWGEQREGDWSVPPV
;
A
#
# COMPACT_ATOMS: atom_id res chain seq x y z
N MET A 1 -33.04 5.54 9.53
CA MET A 1 -32.01 5.83 10.55
C MET A 1 -31.24 4.54 10.57
N ASP A 2 -30.34 4.40 9.62
CA ASP A 2 -29.63 3.16 9.37
C ASP A 2 -28.33 3.27 10.14
N GLU A 3 -28.20 2.37 11.11
CA GLU A 3 -26.99 2.10 11.87
C GLU A 3 -25.85 1.86 10.87
N HIS A 4 -24.96 2.85 10.73
CA HIS A 4 -23.66 2.62 10.14
C HIS A 4 -22.90 1.73 11.14
N PRO A 5 -22.45 0.52 10.74
CA PRO A 5 -21.61 -0.28 11.60
C PRO A 5 -20.34 0.51 11.95
N ASP A 6 -19.97 0.50 13.23
CA ASP A 6 -18.74 1.08 13.77
C ASP A 6 -17.52 0.71 12.89
N PRO A 7 -16.61 1.65 12.60
CA PRO A 7 -15.46 1.42 11.73
C PRO A 7 -14.41 0.54 12.42
N GLU A 8 -14.55 -0.78 12.34
CA GLU A 8 -13.47 -1.72 12.67
C GLU A 8 -12.27 -1.61 11.69
N GLY A 9 -12.38 -0.74 10.68
CA GLY A 9 -11.39 -0.44 9.65
C GLY A 9 -10.44 0.74 9.92
N ASP A 10 -10.47 1.34 11.11
CA ASP A 10 -9.59 2.47 11.46
C ASP A 10 -8.14 2.03 11.76
N LEU A 11 -7.18 2.61 11.03
CA LEU A 11 -5.75 2.32 11.09
C LEU A 11 -4.97 3.56 11.52
N VAL A 12 -4.23 3.45 12.63
CA VAL A 12 -3.26 4.49 13.02
C VAL A 12 -2.03 4.33 12.14
N THR A 13 -1.82 5.26 11.21
CA THR A 13 -0.80 5.16 10.16
C THR A 13 0.63 5.43 10.65
N GLY A 14 0.79 5.92 11.87
CA GLY A 14 2.10 6.09 12.51
C GLY A 14 2.85 4.80 12.85
N ASP A 15 2.18 3.64 12.80
CA ASP A 15 2.81 2.34 13.10
C ASP A 15 2.98 1.48 11.85
N ALA A 16 4.18 1.54 11.26
CA ALA A 16 4.53 0.75 10.07
C ALA A 16 4.31 -0.75 10.24
N ALA A 17 4.47 -1.29 11.46
CA ALA A 17 4.21 -2.70 11.73
C ALA A 17 2.71 -3.04 11.59
N THR A 18 1.83 -2.18 12.09
CA THR A 18 0.37 -2.35 11.96
C THR A 18 -0.07 -2.18 10.51
N VAL A 19 0.46 -1.19 9.78
CA VAL A 19 0.20 -1.05 8.33
C VAL A 19 0.69 -2.30 7.58
N GLY A 20 1.89 -2.77 7.90
CA GLY A 20 2.46 -3.98 7.33
C GLY A 20 1.55 -5.20 7.53
N ARG A 21 1.00 -5.38 8.73
CA ARG A 21 0.14 -6.52 9.06
C ARG A 21 -1.27 -6.43 8.49
N ARG A 22 -1.89 -5.25 8.50
CA ARG A 22 -3.31 -5.06 8.15
C ARG A 22 -3.56 -4.69 6.70
N VAL A 23 -2.59 -4.08 6.03
CA VAL A 23 -2.73 -3.59 4.66
C VAL A 23 -1.79 -4.38 3.74
N VAL A 24 -0.49 -4.38 4.03
CA VAL A 24 0.51 -4.93 3.10
C VAL A 24 0.43 -6.46 3.01
N ALA A 25 0.50 -7.17 4.14
CA ALA A 25 0.48 -8.62 4.17
C ALA A 25 -0.73 -9.23 3.43
N PRO A 26 -1.99 -8.85 3.70
CA PRO A 26 -3.12 -9.44 3.00
C PRO A 26 -3.13 -9.15 1.50
N VAL A 27 -2.68 -7.97 1.07
CA VAL A 27 -2.58 -7.63 -0.36
C VAL A 27 -1.50 -8.46 -1.05
N LEU A 28 -0.35 -8.66 -0.40
CA LEU A 28 0.71 -9.51 -0.95
C LEU A 28 0.27 -10.98 -1.02
N GLU A 29 -0.41 -11.49 0.01
CA GLU A 29 -0.96 -12.86 0.00
C GLU A 29 -2.03 -13.08 -1.07
N ALA A 30 -2.77 -12.03 -1.44
CA ALA A 30 -3.75 -12.05 -2.52
C ALA A 30 -3.11 -12.21 -3.91
N LEU A 31 -2.05 -11.44 -4.16
CA LEU A 31 -1.47 -11.25 -5.48
C LEU A 31 -0.30 -12.19 -5.77
N PHE A 32 0.45 -12.58 -4.72
CA PHE A 32 1.70 -13.32 -4.82
C PHE A 32 1.54 -14.75 -4.29
N ARG A 33 2.11 -15.71 -5.01
CA ARG A 33 2.24 -17.09 -4.53
C ARG A 33 3.35 -17.19 -3.48
N PRO A 34 3.30 -18.20 -2.60
CA PRO A 34 4.39 -18.48 -1.68
C PRO A 34 5.73 -18.60 -2.41
N GLY A 35 6.70 -17.78 -2.03
CA GLY A 35 8.05 -17.75 -2.61
C GLY A 35 8.24 -16.83 -3.82
N GLU A 36 7.20 -16.15 -4.32
CA GLU A 36 7.36 -15.09 -5.35
C GLU A 36 7.90 -13.79 -4.72
N VAL A 37 7.61 -13.54 -3.45
CA VAL A 37 8.13 -12.39 -2.69
C VAL A 37 9.42 -12.79 -1.97
N GLU A 38 10.50 -12.09 -2.29
CA GLU A 38 11.83 -12.30 -1.72
C GLU A 38 12.06 -11.41 -0.49
N HIS A 39 11.56 -10.17 -0.53
CA HIS A 39 11.73 -9.20 0.55
C HIS A 39 10.54 -8.25 0.64
N VAL A 40 10.17 -7.88 1.87
CA VAL A 40 9.18 -6.84 2.16
C VAL A 40 9.74 -5.96 3.27
N ASP A 41 9.76 -4.66 3.04
CA ASP A 41 10.13 -3.64 4.03
C ASP A 41 9.02 -2.60 4.11
N VAL A 42 8.54 -2.34 5.33
CA VAL A 42 7.57 -1.29 5.61
C VAL A 42 8.18 -0.36 6.64
N ARG A 43 8.35 0.91 6.28
CA ARG A 43 9.08 1.88 7.10
C ARG A 43 8.43 3.25 7.09
N VAL A 44 8.45 3.91 8.24
CA VAL A 44 8.10 5.33 8.33
C VAL A 44 9.32 6.15 7.93
N GLY A 45 9.14 7.15 7.06
CA GLY A 45 10.20 8.05 6.66
C GLY A 45 9.67 9.34 6.04
N PRO A 46 10.53 10.35 5.88
CA PRO A 46 10.15 11.59 5.21
C PRO A 46 9.76 11.33 3.75
N ASP A 47 9.13 12.31 3.11
CA ASP A 47 8.86 12.24 1.68
C ASP A 47 10.17 12.03 0.88
N ARG A 48 10.29 10.89 0.22
CA ARG A 48 11.40 10.54 -0.68
C ARG A 48 11.06 10.80 -2.14
N THR A 49 9.81 11.20 -2.45
CA THR A 49 9.49 11.79 -3.74
C THR A 49 10.13 13.18 -3.73
N ALA A 50 11.40 13.25 -4.12
CA ALA A 50 12.10 14.50 -4.34
C ALA A 50 11.49 15.23 -5.55
N VAL A 51 10.25 15.71 -5.38
CA VAL A 51 9.60 16.58 -6.34
C VAL A 51 10.29 17.94 -6.22
N PRO A 52 10.85 18.48 -7.32
CA PRO A 52 11.41 19.83 -7.33
C PRO A 52 10.40 20.82 -6.77
N GLU A 53 10.88 21.75 -5.94
CA GLU A 53 10.06 22.71 -5.19
C GLU A 53 9.03 23.47 -6.04
N HIS A 54 9.29 23.65 -7.34
CA HIS A 54 8.41 24.34 -8.28
C HIS A 54 7.17 23.53 -8.73
N LEU A 55 7.14 22.20 -8.56
CA LEU A 55 5.96 21.37 -8.81
C LEU A 55 5.08 21.20 -7.54
N ARG A 56 5.53 21.70 -6.37
CA ARG A 56 4.76 21.67 -5.11
C ARG A 56 3.51 22.55 -5.15
N ARG A 57 3.36 23.45 -6.14
CA ARG A 57 2.27 24.44 -6.20
C ARG A 57 0.88 23.88 -6.53
N GLY A 58 0.71 22.57 -6.74
CA GLY A 58 -0.55 21.99 -7.20
C GLY A 58 -1.29 21.08 -6.21
N HIS A 59 -0.61 20.44 -5.25
CA HIS A 59 -1.25 19.34 -4.50
C HIS A 59 -0.65 18.95 -3.13
N LEU A 60 0.21 19.76 -2.52
CA LEU A 60 0.78 19.40 -1.21
C LEU A 60 0.74 20.59 -0.26
N GLY A 61 0.03 20.40 0.86
CA GLY A 61 -0.03 21.34 1.98
C GLY A 61 1.34 21.52 2.65
N PRO A 62 1.45 22.47 3.59
CA PRO A 62 2.73 22.89 4.15
C PRO A 62 3.07 22.07 5.40
N GLU A 63 3.86 21.01 5.26
CA GLU A 63 4.85 20.48 6.23
C GLU A 63 5.48 19.20 5.65
N PRO A 64 6.78 18.90 5.88
CA PRO A 64 7.35 17.62 5.49
C PRO A 64 6.73 16.53 6.38
N GLY A 65 5.62 15.95 5.91
CA GLY A 65 4.96 14.81 6.55
C GLY A 65 5.87 13.59 6.64
N LEU A 66 5.65 12.78 7.68
CA LEU A 66 6.15 11.41 7.70
C LEU A 66 5.18 10.55 6.90
N PHE A 67 5.71 9.57 6.17
CA PHE A 67 4.91 8.68 5.34
C PHE A 67 5.30 7.24 5.60
N VAL A 68 4.33 6.34 5.42
CA VAL A 68 4.58 4.90 5.40
C VAL A 68 5.00 4.51 3.99
N TRP A 69 6.21 4.00 3.89
CA TRP A 69 6.81 3.51 2.66
C TRP A 69 6.81 1.99 2.63
N LEU A 70 6.48 1.44 1.49
CA LEU A 70 6.57 0.03 1.15
C LEU A 70 7.69 -0.17 0.13
N SER A 71 8.53 -1.16 0.37
CA SER A 71 9.42 -1.76 -0.62
C SER A 71 9.16 -3.25 -0.68
N VAL A 72 8.89 -3.77 -1.87
CA VAL A 72 8.69 -5.19 -2.14
C VAL A 72 9.68 -5.61 -3.20
N VAL A 73 10.45 -6.66 -2.92
CA VAL A 73 11.26 -7.35 -3.94
C VAL A 73 10.56 -8.65 -4.28
N ALA A 74 10.16 -8.79 -5.53
CA ALA A 74 9.52 -9.98 -6.03
C ALA A 74 10.08 -10.36 -7.39
N VAL A 75 10.50 -11.62 -7.52
CA VAL A 75 11.04 -12.21 -8.75
C VAL A 75 12.14 -11.34 -9.39
N GLY A 76 13.03 -10.79 -8.56
CA GLY A 76 14.15 -9.94 -8.98
C GLY A 76 13.80 -8.49 -9.32
N GLU A 77 12.53 -8.08 -9.22
CA GLU A 77 12.11 -6.69 -9.41
C GLU A 77 11.78 -6.02 -8.08
N THR A 78 12.09 -4.73 -7.99
CA THR A 78 11.79 -3.92 -6.82
C THR A 78 10.64 -2.98 -7.12
N TYR A 79 9.59 -3.08 -6.30
CA TYR A 79 8.48 -2.16 -6.23
C TYR A 79 8.65 -1.29 -4.99
N GLU A 80 8.62 0.03 -5.15
CA GLU A 80 8.64 0.98 -4.04
C GLU A 80 7.51 1.98 -4.18
N ARG A 81 6.71 2.12 -3.13
CA ARG A 81 5.57 3.05 -3.11
C ARG A 81 5.36 3.66 -1.73
N ARG A 82 4.84 4.88 -1.73
CA ARG A 82 4.23 5.51 -0.55
C ARG A 82 2.80 5.00 -0.36
N ILE A 83 2.52 4.37 0.79
CA ILE A 83 1.17 3.88 1.12
C ILE A 83 0.29 5.05 1.58
N CYS A 84 0.71 5.74 2.64
CA CYS A 84 -0.10 6.75 3.30
C CYS A 84 0.75 7.77 4.07
N GLU A 85 0.11 8.86 4.48
CA GLU A 85 0.70 9.84 5.39
C GLU A 85 0.51 9.40 6.84
N VAL A 86 1.51 9.69 7.68
CA VAL A 86 1.40 9.48 9.12
C VAL A 86 0.60 10.64 9.70
N VAL A 87 -0.65 10.37 10.03
CA VAL A 87 -1.59 11.32 10.63
C VAL A 87 -2.09 10.78 11.97
N GLU A 88 -2.54 11.69 12.85
CA GLU A 88 -3.14 11.31 14.13
C GLU A 88 -4.55 10.75 13.96
N GLU A 89 -5.24 11.15 12.89
CA GLU A 89 -6.56 10.66 12.52
C GLU A 89 -6.42 9.27 11.90
N PRO A 90 -7.30 8.32 12.25
CA PRO A 90 -7.22 6.99 11.67
C PRO A 90 -7.62 7.02 10.20
N GLU A 91 -6.94 6.19 9.40
CA GLU A 91 -7.26 5.99 7.99
C GLU A 91 -7.97 4.64 7.77
N ASN A 92 -8.77 4.57 6.72
CA ASN A 92 -9.49 3.36 6.38
C ASN A 92 -8.54 2.30 5.79
N ALA A 93 -8.28 1.24 6.55
CA ALA A 93 -7.38 0.14 6.17
C ALA A 93 -7.84 -0.60 4.91
N GLU A 94 -9.15 -0.79 4.73
CA GLU A 94 -9.70 -1.49 3.56
C GLU A 94 -9.50 -0.68 2.28
N TRP A 95 -9.70 0.64 2.37
CA TRP A 95 -9.44 1.54 1.26
C TRP A 95 -7.96 1.55 0.88
N LEU A 96 -7.05 1.62 1.87
CA LEU A 96 -5.60 1.54 1.64
C LEU A 96 -5.19 0.19 1.04
N ALA A 97 -5.82 -0.91 1.46
CA ALA A 97 -5.56 -2.24 0.92
C ALA A 97 -6.03 -2.37 -0.53
N ALA A 98 -7.22 -1.87 -0.85
CA ALA A 98 -7.76 -1.87 -2.21
C ALA A 98 -6.90 -1.01 -3.17
N ASP A 99 -6.49 0.17 -2.72
CA ASP A 99 -5.60 1.06 -3.48
C ASP A 99 -4.20 0.46 -3.68
N LEU A 100 -3.63 -0.20 -2.67
CA LEU A 100 -2.37 -0.94 -2.81
C LEU A 100 -2.51 -2.14 -3.75
N HIS A 101 -3.61 -2.89 -3.66
CA HIS A 101 -3.88 -4.04 -4.52
C HIS A 101 -3.95 -3.64 -6.00
N SER A 102 -4.71 -2.59 -6.32
CA SER A 102 -4.84 -2.12 -7.71
C SER A 102 -3.48 -1.75 -8.31
N ASP A 103 -2.67 -1.01 -7.57
CA ASP A 103 -1.36 -0.54 -8.05
C ASP A 103 -0.34 -1.69 -8.21
N LEU A 104 -0.31 -2.64 -7.26
CA LEU A 104 0.51 -3.83 -7.39
C LEU A 104 0.06 -4.73 -8.54
N GLN A 105 -1.25 -4.81 -8.80
CA GLN A 105 -1.79 -5.55 -9.94
C GLN A 105 -1.34 -4.93 -11.28
N ASP A 106 -1.33 -3.60 -11.38
CA ASP A 106 -0.79 -2.90 -12.56
C ASP A 106 0.73 -3.13 -12.69
N PHE A 107 1.50 -2.99 -11.61
CA PHE A 107 2.93 -3.29 -11.59
C PHE A 107 3.25 -4.71 -12.06
N ILE A 108 2.48 -5.68 -11.57
CA ILE A 108 2.56 -7.09 -11.98
C ILE A 108 2.28 -7.23 -13.48
N ALA A 109 1.23 -6.59 -13.99
CA ALA A 109 0.88 -6.67 -15.41
C ALA A 109 1.96 -6.05 -16.32
N GLU A 110 2.65 -5.02 -15.86
CA GLU A 110 3.71 -4.32 -16.58
C GLU A 110 5.11 -4.95 -16.41
N SER A 111 5.26 -5.88 -15.46
CA SER A 111 6.53 -6.54 -15.14
C SER A 111 7.10 -7.35 -16.30
N ARG A 112 8.40 -7.19 -16.55
CA ARG A 112 9.11 -7.79 -17.70
C ARG A 112 9.45 -9.27 -17.51
N PHE A 113 9.36 -9.79 -16.28
CA PHE A 113 9.68 -11.19 -15.97
C PHE A 113 8.52 -12.17 -16.16
N GLY A 114 7.45 -11.75 -16.82
CA GLY A 114 6.43 -12.68 -17.30
C GLY A 114 5.44 -13.11 -16.23
N TRP A 115 4.79 -12.13 -15.59
CA TRP A 115 3.52 -12.34 -14.89
C TRP A 115 2.33 -12.35 -15.88
N GLY A 116 2.64 -12.30 -17.19
CA GLY A 116 1.73 -12.19 -18.32
C GLY A 116 0.81 -13.41 -18.49
N GLU A 117 -0.22 -13.45 -17.67
CA GLU A 117 -1.60 -13.71 -18.06
C GLU A 117 -2.43 -13.21 -16.87
N GLN A 118 -3.37 -12.28 -17.08
CA GLN A 118 -4.30 -11.83 -16.05
C GLN A 118 -4.85 -13.06 -15.33
N ARG A 119 -4.42 -13.28 -14.08
CA ARG A 119 -4.89 -14.42 -13.29
C ARG A 119 -6.34 -14.09 -12.90
N GLU A 120 -7.31 -14.73 -13.55
CA GLU A 120 -8.72 -14.67 -13.13
C GLU A 120 -8.84 -15.25 -11.73
N GLY A 121 -9.15 -14.39 -10.75
CA GLY A 121 -9.42 -14.75 -9.37
C GLY A 121 -10.35 -13.71 -8.78
N ASP A 122 -11.51 -14.15 -8.31
CA ASP A 122 -12.49 -13.33 -7.61
C ASP A 122 -11.88 -12.94 -6.24
N TRP A 123 -11.14 -11.84 -6.20
CA TRP A 123 -10.61 -11.32 -4.95
C TRP A 123 -11.76 -10.71 -4.15
N SER A 124 -11.99 -11.24 -2.96
CA SER A 124 -12.87 -10.67 -1.95
C SER A 124 -12.07 -10.45 -0.68
N VAL A 125 -12.26 -9.29 -0.05
CA VAL A 125 -11.65 -8.96 1.25
C VAL A 125 -12.11 -10.02 2.27
N PRO A 126 -11.18 -10.72 2.96
CA PRO A 126 -11.58 -11.68 3.99
C PRO A 126 -12.30 -10.94 5.13
N PRO A 127 -13.44 -11.44 5.63
CA PRO A 127 -14.08 -10.89 6.81
C PRO A 127 -13.18 -11.11 8.04
N VAL A 128 -13.05 -10.06 8.86
CA VAL A 128 -12.33 -10.08 10.15
C VAL A 128 -12.99 -10.97 11.20
#